data_AF-A0A1I2HCU3-F1
#
_entry.id   AF-A0A1I2HCU3-F1
#
_cell.length_a   1.000
_cell.length_b   1.000
_cell.length_c   1.000
_cell.angle_alpha   90.00
_cell.angle_beta   90.00
_cell.angle_gamma   90.00
#
_symmetry.space_group_name_H-M   'P 1'
#
loop_
_entity.id
_entity.type
_entity.pdbx_description
1 polymer ?
#
loop_
_entity_poly.entity_id
_entity_poly.type
_entity_poly.pdbx_seq_one_letter_code
_entity_poly.pdbx_strand_id
1 'polypeptide(L)'
;MFIPFEQLPVHSRIWIYQSDRLLEASEIETIDFALRYFTQNWEAHQHPLQASYQILYHRFIILAVNQDHYEPSGCSIDKSVAVIRHIEQEFGLKLFDRLTIAYWENGQIKTLKSKELKEKIDRGEFLSETLVFNNTVQSKKDLDTHWQVPAYQTWLAKYFKHEVNA
;
A
#
# COMPACT_ATOMS: atom_id res chain seq x y z
N MET A 1 -12.98 15.72 3.50
CA MET A 1 -14.22 15.62 2.72
C MET A 1 -14.16 14.34 1.92
N PHE A 2 -14.90 13.30 2.35
CA PHE A 2 -14.85 12.01 1.66
C PHE A 2 -15.53 12.10 0.30
N ILE A 3 -14.91 11.49 -0.71
CA ILE A 3 -15.57 11.12 -1.96
C ILE A 3 -15.27 9.65 -2.31
N PRO A 4 -16.15 8.94 -3.03
CA PRO A 4 -15.87 7.59 -3.51
C PRO A 4 -14.54 7.53 -4.29
N PHE A 5 -13.76 6.47 -4.11
CA PHE A 5 -12.42 6.35 -4.70
C PHE A 5 -12.45 6.49 -6.23
N GLU A 6 -13.52 6.02 -6.86
CA GLU A 6 -13.72 6.03 -8.32
C GLU A 6 -13.97 7.43 -8.88
N GLN A 7 -14.33 8.40 -8.02
CA GLN A 7 -14.51 9.79 -8.38
C GLN A 7 -13.21 10.60 -8.26
N LEU A 8 -12.14 10.02 -7.70
CA LEU A 8 -10.85 10.70 -7.64
C LEU A 8 -10.21 10.79 -9.04
N PRO A 9 -9.63 11.95 -9.40
CA PRO A 9 -8.81 12.06 -10.60
C PRO A 9 -7.68 11.03 -10.62
N VAL A 10 -7.29 10.57 -11.80
CA VAL A 10 -6.25 9.52 -11.97
C VAL A 10 -4.88 9.94 -11.44
N HIS A 11 -4.57 11.23 -11.38
CA HIS A 11 -3.33 11.75 -10.81
C HIS A 11 -3.42 12.03 -9.30
N SER A 12 -4.53 11.68 -8.64
CA SER A 12 -4.67 11.81 -7.19
C SER A 12 -3.52 11.10 -6.49
N ARG A 13 -2.95 11.77 -5.50
CA ARG A 13 -1.82 11.26 -4.73
C ARG A 13 -2.29 10.16 -3.78
N ILE A 14 -1.51 9.10 -3.66
CA ILE A 14 -1.83 7.97 -2.79
C ILE A 14 -0.71 7.61 -1.82
N TRP A 15 -1.09 6.90 -0.75
CA TRP A 15 -0.19 6.24 0.20
C TRP A 15 -0.69 4.83 0.45
N ILE A 16 0.19 3.84 0.36
CA ILE A 16 -0.13 2.42 0.54
C ILE A 16 0.55 1.90 1.79
N TYR A 17 -0.24 1.25 2.65
CA TYR A 17 0.20 0.61 3.89
C TYR A 17 -0.15 -0.87 3.82
N GLN A 18 0.88 -1.72 3.85
CA GLN A 18 0.74 -3.17 3.74
C GLN A 18 0.80 -3.79 5.13
N SER A 19 -0.21 -4.59 5.47
CA SER A 19 -0.18 -5.43 6.66
C SER A 19 0.72 -6.65 6.48
N ASP A 20 1.39 -7.07 7.56
CA ASP A 20 2.19 -8.29 7.62
C ASP A 20 1.33 -9.56 7.53
N ARG A 21 0.06 -9.50 7.95
CA ARG A 21 -0.93 -10.59 7.82
C ARG A 21 -2.21 -10.17 7.13
N LEU A 22 -3.08 -11.14 6.84
CA LEU A 22 -4.44 -10.83 6.43
C LEU A 22 -5.21 -10.18 7.58
N LEU A 23 -6.02 -9.19 7.23
CA LEU A 23 -6.99 -8.54 8.10
C LEU A 23 -8.23 -9.43 8.18
N GLU A 24 -8.73 -9.64 9.38
CA GLU A 24 -9.98 -10.33 9.62
C GLU A 24 -11.17 -9.43 9.25
N ALA A 25 -12.33 -10.02 8.97
CA ALA A 25 -13.51 -9.25 8.55
C ALA A 25 -13.93 -8.18 9.59
N SER A 26 -13.89 -8.52 10.88
CA SER A 26 -14.17 -7.60 11.99
C SER A 26 -13.17 -6.44 12.07
N GLU A 27 -11.89 -6.70 11.78
CA GLU A 27 -10.85 -5.67 11.73
C GLU A 27 -11.09 -4.74 10.54
N ILE A 28 -11.43 -5.30 9.37
CA ILE A 28 -11.75 -4.52 8.17
C ILE A 28 -12.94 -3.59 8.44
N GLU A 29 -14.01 -4.06 9.08
CA GLU A 29 -15.16 -3.22 9.43
C GLU A 29 -14.77 -2.05 10.34
N THR A 30 -13.91 -2.30 11.33
CA THR A 30 -13.45 -1.27 12.27
C THR A 30 -12.53 -0.25 11.59
N ILE A 31 -11.60 -0.76 10.77
CA ILE A 31 -10.68 0.06 9.98
C ILE A 31 -11.46 0.91 8.97
N ASP A 32 -12.47 0.34 8.30
CA ASP A 32 -13.33 1.06 7.37
C ASP A 32 -14.01 2.25 8.04
N PHE A 33 -14.62 2.04 9.21
CA PHE A 33 -15.23 3.12 9.99
C PHE A 33 -14.23 4.22 10.36
N ALA A 34 -13.04 3.84 10.84
CA ALA A 34 -11.99 4.79 11.23
C ALA A 34 -11.48 5.61 10.04
N LEU A 35 -11.20 4.96 8.90
CA LEU A 35 -10.73 5.61 7.68
C LEU A 35 -11.81 6.47 7.05
N ARG A 36 -13.08 6.04 7.10
CA ARG A 36 -14.23 6.84 6.67
C ARG A 36 -14.34 8.13 7.45
N TYR A 37 -14.31 8.02 8.78
CA TYR A 37 -14.36 9.19 9.65
C TYR A 37 -13.16 10.11 9.40
N PHE A 38 -11.96 9.56 9.30
CA PHE A 38 -10.75 10.33 9.03
C PHE A 38 -10.84 11.10 7.71
N THR A 39 -11.09 10.41 6.59
CA THR A 39 -11.15 11.03 5.25
C THR A 39 -12.30 12.03 5.10
N GLN A 40 -13.41 11.83 5.82
CA GLN A 40 -14.46 12.82 5.91
C GLN A 40 -13.96 14.15 6.51
N ASN A 41 -13.13 14.07 7.55
CA ASN A 41 -12.64 15.21 8.34
C ASN A 41 -11.20 15.63 8.01
N TRP A 42 -10.57 15.00 7.01
CA TRP A 42 -9.18 15.29 6.68
C TRP A 42 -9.06 16.67 6.02
N GLU A 43 -8.15 17.49 6.54
CA GLU A 43 -7.95 18.88 6.16
C GLU A 43 -6.45 19.27 6.21
N ALA A 44 -6.08 20.26 5.41
CA ALA A 44 -4.77 20.91 5.44
C ALA A 44 -4.96 22.42 5.60
N HIS A 45 -4.35 23.01 6.63
CA HIS A 45 -4.50 24.44 6.94
C HIS A 45 -5.97 24.91 6.99
N GLN A 46 -6.86 24.11 7.62
CA GLN A 46 -8.31 24.35 7.72
C GLN A 46 -9.08 24.25 6.39
N HIS A 47 -8.42 23.85 5.30
CA HIS A 47 -9.08 23.52 4.04
C HIS A 47 -9.38 22.02 4.00
N PRO A 48 -10.66 21.62 3.82
CA PRO A 48 -11.02 20.22 3.66
C PRO A 48 -10.32 19.62 2.44
N LEU A 49 -9.71 18.44 2.61
CA LEU A 49 -9.15 17.68 1.50
C LEU A 49 -10.25 16.82 0.86
N GLN A 50 -10.31 16.82 -0.47
CA GLN A 50 -11.05 15.80 -1.21
C GLN A 50 -10.27 14.49 -1.14
N ALA A 51 -10.72 13.57 -0.30
CA ALA A 51 -9.97 12.37 0.03
C ALA A 51 -10.83 11.12 -0.06
N SER A 52 -10.17 9.99 -0.20
CA SER A 52 -10.78 8.67 -0.17
C SER A 52 -9.81 7.64 0.40
N TYR A 53 -10.30 6.41 0.54
CA TYR A 53 -9.48 5.28 0.95
C TYR A 53 -10.01 3.99 0.31
N GLN A 54 -9.18 2.95 0.30
CA GLN A 54 -9.56 1.58 -0.04
C GLN A 54 -8.86 0.59 0.88
N ILE A 55 -9.53 -0.53 1.16
CA ILE A 55 -8.93 -1.70 1.79
C ILE A 55 -8.96 -2.83 0.75
N LEU A 56 -7.80 -3.22 0.24
CA LEU A 56 -7.70 -4.19 -0.84
C LEU A 56 -7.04 -5.49 -0.35
N TYR A 57 -7.53 -6.61 -0.89
CA TYR A 57 -7.03 -7.96 -0.61
C TYR A 57 -6.91 -8.31 0.87
N HIS A 58 -7.72 -7.68 1.73
CA HIS A 58 -7.68 -7.86 3.18
C HIS A 58 -6.25 -7.64 3.73
N ARG A 59 -5.47 -6.74 3.14
CA ARG A 59 -4.05 -6.58 3.46
C ARG A 59 -3.55 -5.16 3.30
N PHE A 60 -4.04 -4.45 2.29
CA PHE A 60 -3.53 -3.13 1.95
C PHE A 60 -4.54 -2.06 2.33
N ILE A 61 -4.09 -1.07 3.08
CA ILE A 61 -4.83 0.16 3.32
C ILE A 61 -4.24 1.23 2.40
N ILE A 62 -5.09 1.85 1.60
CA ILE A 62 -4.70 2.88 0.64
C ILE A 62 -5.44 4.17 1.01
N LEU A 63 -4.69 5.25 1.22
CA LEU A 63 -5.25 6.60 1.35
C LEU A 63 -5.00 7.37 0.06
N ALA A 64 -5.95 8.22 -0.33
CA ALA A 64 -5.83 9.02 -1.54
C ALA A 64 -6.37 10.45 -1.35
N VAL A 65 -5.74 11.42 -2.01
CA VAL A 65 -6.14 12.85 -1.99
C VAL A 65 -6.12 13.42 -3.40
N ASN A 66 -7.19 14.14 -3.76
CA ASN A 66 -7.22 14.98 -4.96
C ASN A 66 -6.46 16.29 -4.71
N GLN A 67 -5.23 16.34 -5.18
CA GLN A 67 -4.34 17.49 -5.01
C GLN A 67 -4.73 18.72 -5.85
N ASP A 68 -5.55 18.56 -6.90
CA ASP A 68 -6.11 19.69 -7.66
C ASP A 68 -7.13 20.49 -6.85
N HIS A 69 -7.78 19.85 -5.88
CA HIS A 69 -8.71 20.53 -4.99
C HIS A 69 -7.95 21.33 -3.94
N TYR A 70 -7.02 20.67 -3.24
CA TYR A 70 -6.13 21.30 -2.29
C TYR A 70 -4.96 20.36 -1.97
N GLU A 71 -3.75 20.89 -1.94
CA GLU A 71 -2.55 20.12 -1.63
C GLU A 71 -2.49 19.75 -0.13
N PRO A 72 -2.19 18.48 0.21
CA PRO A 72 -1.96 18.09 1.60
C PRO A 72 -0.68 18.74 2.14
N SER A 73 -0.78 19.39 3.30
CA SER A 73 0.38 19.91 4.02
C SER A 73 1.08 18.81 4.83
N GLY A 74 2.33 19.04 5.24
CA GLY A 74 3.07 18.12 6.11
C GLY A 74 2.28 17.73 7.38
N CYS A 75 1.69 18.72 8.06
CA CYS A 75 0.84 18.47 9.23
C CYS A 75 -0.41 17.63 8.90
N SER A 76 -1.02 17.83 7.72
CA SER A 76 -2.15 16.99 7.31
C SER A 76 -1.72 15.54 7.05
N ILE A 77 -0.52 15.32 6.49
CA ILE A 77 0.05 13.98 6.28
C ILE A 77 0.41 13.34 7.62
N ASP A 78 0.93 14.10 8.59
CA ASP A 78 1.21 13.58 9.93
C ASP A 78 -0.07 13.07 10.62
N LYS A 79 -1.21 13.75 10.42
CA LYS A 79 -2.53 13.27 10.89
C LYS A 79 -2.90 11.94 10.25
N SER A 80 -2.64 11.75 8.95
CA SER A 80 -2.93 10.46 8.29
C SER A 80 -2.04 9.35 8.82
N VAL A 81 -0.75 9.63 9.02
CA VAL A 81 0.19 8.70 9.66
C VAL A 81 -0.25 8.33 11.07
N ALA A 82 -0.77 9.28 11.85
CA ALA A 82 -1.28 9.01 13.19
C ALA A 82 -2.47 8.03 13.19
N VAL A 83 -3.41 8.18 12.25
CA VAL A 83 -4.54 7.25 12.11
C VAL A 83 -4.06 5.84 11.76
N ILE A 84 -3.12 5.71 10.82
CA ILE A 84 -2.56 4.40 10.46
C ILE A 84 -1.78 3.78 11.62
N ARG A 85 -1.04 4.57 12.41
CA ARG A 85 -0.37 4.09 13.63
C ARG A 85 -1.37 3.61 14.68
N HIS A 86 -2.49 4.29 14.83
CA HIS A 86 -3.54 3.84 15.75
C HIS A 86 -4.09 2.48 15.34
N ILE A 87 -4.42 2.31 14.06
CA ILE A 87 -4.84 1.02 13.49
C ILE A 87 -3.77 -0.07 13.71
N GLU A 88 -2.49 0.26 13.46
CA GLU A 88 -1.38 -0.67 13.68
C GLU A 88 -1.33 -1.17 15.13
N GLN A 89 -1.47 -0.26 16.09
CA GLN A 89 -1.42 -0.58 17.52
C GLN A 89 -2.65 -1.35 18.01
N GLU A 90 -3.83 -0.97 17.55
CA GLU A 90 -5.10 -1.58 17.95
C GLU A 90 -5.15 -3.07 17.57
N PHE A 91 -4.72 -3.41 16.35
CA PHE A 91 -4.81 -4.77 15.81
C PHE A 91 -3.48 -5.54 15.84
N GLY A 92 -2.43 -4.95 16.41
CA GLY A 92 -1.09 -5.56 16.47
C GLY A 92 -0.50 -5.88 15.10
N LEU A 93 -0.74 -5.00 14.11
CA LEU A 93 -0.26 -5.15 12.74
C LEU A 93 1.16 -4.58 12.58
N LYS A 94 1.74 -4.76 11.40
CA LYS A 94 2.92 -4.02 10.94
C LYS A 94 2.63 -3.35 9.60
N LEU A 95 2.09 -2.14 9.65
CA LEU A 95 1.70 -1.32 8.50
C LEU A 95 2.83 -0.41 8.00
N PHE A 96 3.84 -0.17 8.84
CA PHE A 96 5.03 0.63 8.49
C PHE A 96 6.28 -0.20 8.16
N ASP A 97 6.21 -1.54 8.20
CA ASP A 97 7.35 -2.40 7.90
C ASP A 97 7.64 -2.48 6.40
N ARG A 98 8.59 -1.66 5.95
CA ARG A 98 9.07 -1.60 4.55
C ARG A 98 10.04 -2.71 4.19
N LEU A 99 10.35 -3.64 5.10
CA LEU A 99 11.25 -4.77 4.88
C LEU A 99 10.51 -6.05 4.49
N THR A 100 9.24 -5.91 4.09
CA THR A 100 8.41 -7.02 3.62
C THR A 100 7.93 -6.78 2.19
N ILE A 101 7.82 -7.88 1.44
CA ILE A 101 7.40 -7.91 0.04
C ILE A 101 6.13 -8.77 -0.02
N ALA A 102 5.01 -8.19 -0.41
CA ALA A 102 3.84 -8.99 -0.78
C ALA A 102 3.96 -9.45 -2.24
N TYR A 103 3.59 -10.69 -2.49
CA TYR A 103 3.66 -11.30 -3.82
C TYR A 103 2.61 -12.40 -3.99
N TRP A 104 2.26 -12.69 -5.24
CA TRP A 104 1.38 -13.79 -5.57
C TRP A 104 2.15 -15.11 -5.65
N GLU A 105 1.63 -16.13 -4.97
CA GLU A 105 2.12 -17.50 -5.07
C GLU A 105 0.92 -18.45 -5.03
N ASN A 106 0.75 -19.28 -6.07
CA ASN A 106 -0.34 -20.25 -6.16
C ASN A 106 -1.74 -19.66 -5.90
N GLY A 107 -2.00 -18.45 -6.41
CA GLY A 107 -3.29 -17.77 -6.26
C GLY A 107 -3.54 -17.16 -4.89
N GLN A 108 -2.53 -17.11 -4.01
CA GLN A 108 -2.60 -16.46 -2.70
C GLN A 108 -1.54 -15.37 -2.55
N ILE A 109 -1.83 -14.34 -1.76
CA ILE A 109 -0.86 -13.30 -1.44
C ILE A 109 -0.04 -13.75 -0.23
N LYS A 110 1.27 -13.90 -0.43
CA LYS A 110 2.24 -14.20 0.62
C LYS A 110 3.10 -12.99 0.92
N THR A 111 3.68 -13.00 2.13
CA THR A 111 4.63 -11.98 2.58
C THR A 111 6.00 -12.63 2.71
N LEU A 112 7.01 -11.99 2.12
CA LEU A 112 8.42 -12.38 2.20
C LEU A 112 9.20 -11.28 2.89
N LYS A 113 10.05 -11.62 3.86
CA LYS A 113 10.99 -10.63 4.41
C LYS A 113 12.12 -10.42 3.41
N SER A 114 12.54 -9.17 3.20
CA SER A 114 13.61 -8.84 2.26
C SER A 114 14.93 -9.56 2.55
N LYS A 115 15.17 -10.00 3.80
CA LYS A 115 16.35 -10.80 4.18
C LYS A 115 16.31 -12.24 3.66
N GLU A 116 15.12 -12.82 3.51
CA GLU A 116 14.88 -14.18 3.03
C GLU A 116 14.83 -14.24 1.49
N LEU A 117 14.74 -13.09 0.83
CA LEU A 117 14.58 -12.98 -0.63
C LEU A 117 15.70 -13.69 -1.38
N LYS A 118 16.96 -13.46 -1.00
CA LYS A 118 18.10 -14.07 -1.71
C LYS A 118 18.05 -15.59 -1.64
N GLU A 119 17.80 -16.15 -0.46
CA GLU A 119 17.70 -17.59 -0.27
C GLU A 119 16.56 -18.21 -1.08
N LYS A 120 15.42 -17.52 -1.22
CA LYS A 120 14.31 -17.99 -2.06
C LYS A 120 14.63 -17.94 -3.55
N ILE A 121 15.33 -16.90 -4.02
CA ILE A 121 15.79 -16.80 -5.40
C ILE A 121 16.78 -17.95 -5.69
N ASP A 122 17.77 -18.15 -4.82
CA ASP A 122 18.78 -19.20 -4.99
C ASP A 122 18.18 -20.63 -5.00
N ARG A 123 17.01 -20.83 -4.37
CA ARG A 123 16.24 -22.09 -4.40
C ARG A 123 15.26 -22.22 -5.56
N GLY A 124 15.12 -21.18 -6.40
CA GLY A 124 14.12 -21.14 -7.47
C GLY A 124 12.67 -21.01 -6.99
N GLU A 125 12.46 -20.63 -5.72
CA GLU A 125 11.13 -20.44 -5.12
C GLU A 125 10.56 -19.04 -5.38
N PHE A 126 11.39 -18.10 -5.83
CA PHE A 126 11.00 -16.73 -6.19
C PHE A 126 11.71 -16.32 -7.47
N LEU A 127 10.97 -16.24 -8.56
CA LEU A 127 11.51 -15.95 -9.89
C LEU A 127 11.40 -14.45 -10.23
N SER A 128 12.15 -14.00 -11.23
CA SER A 128 12.15 -12.60 -11.67
C SER A 128 10.76 -12.13 -12.14
N GLU A 129 9.97 -13.06 -12.69
CA GLU A 129 8.63 -12.90 -13.21
C GLU A 129 7.54 -12.94 -12.12
N THR A 130 7.90 -13.28 -10.88
CA THR A 130 6.94 -13.34 -9.76
C THR A 130 6.19 -12.03 -9.63
N LEU A 131 4.86 -12.08 -9.64
CA LEU A 131 4.02 -10.89 -9.55
C LEU A 131 4.04 -10.36 -8.11
N VAL A 132 4.53 -9.13 -7.93
CA VAL A 132 4.67 -8.47 -6.63
C VAL A 132 3.82 -7.21 -6.53
N PHE A 133 3.59 -6.75 -5.30
CA PHE A 133 2.92 -5.47 -5.03
C PHE A 133 3.96 -4.34 -4.87
N ASN A 134 4.04 -3.46 -5.86
CA ASN A 134 4.88 -2.27 -5.84
C ASN A 134 4.26 -1.14 -5.02
N ASN A 135 4.39 -1.21 -3.69
CA ASN A 135 3.85 -0.18 -2.78
C ASN A 135 4.57 1.18 -2.85
N THR A 136 5.45 1.40 -3.85
CA THR A 136 6.14 2.68 -4.07
C THR A 136 5.42 3.61 -5.04
N VAL A 137 4.36 3.13 -5.71
CA VAL A 137 3.52 3.95 -6.59
C VAL A 137 2.88 5.12 -5.83
N GLN A 138 2.72 6.26 -6.48
CA GLN A 138 2.33 7.52 -5.82
C GLN A 138 1.04 8.15 -6.37
N SER A 139 0.50 7.62 -7.47
CA SER A 139 -0.72 8.11 -8.10
C SER A 139 -1.77 7.02 -8.22
N LYS A 140 -3.06 7.39 -8.25
CA LYS A 140 -4.16 6.46 -8.54
C LYS A 140 -3.94 5.73 -9.88
N LYS A 141 -3.45 6.43 -10.91
CA LYS A 141 -3.12 5.84 -12.21
C LYS A 141 -2.10 4.72 -12.07
N ASP A 142 -1.01 4.96 -11.35
CA ASP A 142 0.01 3.94 -11.13
C ASP A 142 -0.45 2.81 -10.22
N LEU A 143 -1.39 3.07 -9.31
CA LEU A 143 -2.07 2.00 -8.57
C LEU A 143 -2.82 1.07 -9.53
N ASP A 144 -3.56 1.64 -10.48
CA ASP A 144 -4.38 0.90 -11.43
C ASP A 144 -3.51 0.13 -12.45
N THR A 145 -2.34 0.66 -12.85
CA THR A 145 -1.55 0.10 -13.97
C THR A 145 -0.19 -0.49 -13.58
N HIS A 146 0.40 -0.11 -12.45
CA HIS A 146 1.78 -0.44 -12.07
C HIS A 146 1.93 -0.97 -10.63
N TRP A 147 0.82 -1.23 -9.94
CA TRP A 147 0.89 -1.75 -8.57
C TRP A 147 1.22 -3.23 -8.52
N GLN A 148 0.62 -4.04 -9.41
CA GLN A 148 0.93 -5.46 -9.52
C GLN A 148 1.78 -5.69 -10.76
N VAL A 149 3.08 -5.88 -10.57
CA VAL A 149 4.06 -6.00 -11.65
C VAL A 149 5.06 -7.11 -11.36
N PRO A 150 5.70 -7.70 -12.39
CA PRO A 150 6.79 -8.65 -12.18
C PRO A 150 7.90 -8.08 -11.31
N ALA A 151 8.53 -8.90 -10.48
CA ALA A 151 9.58 -8.48 -9.55
C ALA A 151 10.73 -7.75 -10.26
N TYR A 152 11.12 -8.18 -11.47
CA TYR A 152 12.17 -7.54 -12.26
C TYR A 152 11.84 -6.09 -12.71
N GLN A 153 10.57 -5.66 -12.66
CA GLN A 153 10.17 -4.28 -12.98
C GLN A 153 10.21 -3.35 -11.76
N THR A 154 10.59 -3.86 -10.59
CA THR A 154 10.63 -3.11 -9.33
C THR A 154 12.06 -2.93 -8.83
N TRP A 155 12.22 -2.35 -7.64
CA TRP A 155 13.51 -2.29 -6.94
C TRP A 155 14.13 -3.68 -6.67
N LEU A 156 13.35 -4.77 -6.80
CA LEU A 156 13.81 -6.15 -6.69
C LEU A 156 14.68 -6.60 -7.87
N ALA A 157 14.65 -5.88 -9.01
CA ALA A 157 15.45 -6.18 -10.20
C ALA A 157 16.95 -6.42 -9.90
N LYS A 158 17.49 -5.70 -8.91
CA LYS A 158 18.89 -5.81 -8.50
C LYS A 158 19.28 -7.19 -7.94
N TYR A 159 18.32 -8.00 -7.48
CA TYR A 159 18.58 -9.32 -6.92
C TYR A 159 18.65 -10.44 -7.98
N PHE A 160 18.15 -10.20 -9.20
CA PHE A 160 18.13 -11.19 -10.29
C PHE A 160 19.30 -11.10 -11.27
N LYS A 161 20.19 -10.11 -11.10
CA LYS A 161 21.29 -9.81 -12.04
C LYS A 161 22.35 -10.92 -12.17
N HIS A 162 22.21 -12.03 -11.45
CA HIS A 162 23.12 -13.19 -11.51
C HIS A 162 22.51 -14.44 -12.16
N GLU A 163 21.28 -14.39 -12.68
CA GLU A 163 20.66 -15.54 -13.37
C GLU A 163 21.13 -15.75 -14.83
N VAL A 164 21.99 -14.87 -15.35
CA VAL A 164 22.61 -15.05 -16.68
C VAL A 164 23.97 -15.70 -16.51
N ASN A 165 23.98 -17.04 -16.40
CA ASN A 165 24.99 -17.98 -16.91
C ASN A 165 24.77 -19.36 -16.29
N ALA A 166 23.90 -20.17 -16.92
CA ALA A 166 23.92 -21.63 -16.84
C ALA A 166 23.53 -22.19 -18.21
#